data_AF-W1Q965-F1
#
_entry.id   AF-W1Q965-F1
#
_cell.length_a   1.000
_cell.length_b   1.000
_cell.length_c   1.000
_cell.angle_alpha   90.00
_cell.angle_beta   90.00
_cell.angle_gamma   90.00
#
_symmetry.space_group_name_H-M   'P 1'
#
loop_
_entity.id
_entity.type
_entity.pdbx_description
1 polymer ?
#
loop_
_entity_poly.entity_id
_entity_poly.type
_entity_poly.pdbx_seq_one_letter_code
_entity_poly.pdbx_strand_id
1 'polypeptide(L)'
;MAISRQELDSRLQNAVCYVHEADDRGAGAVAPLEFVVSYYLDRIARTGCSVLHLTTVHAFDVGMVAKWRPHFDDNVFSKVRIERCLSLAALLDQSQADVDLVVIEDIRGLFNLEFAKNYTGASASMVGLMRKLREKAYKTGCSTMFVERERGAQFQSRPIEQYVRTLYDCEVEASWKEV
;
A
#
# COMPACT_ATOMS: atom_id res chain seq x y z
N MET A 1 -13.89 -10.02 -2.86
CA MET A 1 -13.09 -11.04 -3.57
C MET A 1 -11.64 -10.96 -3.12
N ALA A 2 -11.15 -12.00 -2.45
CA ALA A 2 -9.73 -12.14 -2.13
C ALA A 2 -8.91 -12.30 -3.43
N ILE A 3 -7.85 -11.51 -3.60
CA ILE A 3 -6.96 -11.59 -4.76
C ILE A 3 -6.03 -12.81 -4.65
N SER A 4 -5.85 -13.57 -5.73
CA SER A 4 -4.90 -14.70 -5.73
C SER A 4 -3.45 -14.20 -5.86
N ARG A 5 -2.46 -15.00 -5.40
CA ARG A 5 -1.03 -14.66 -5.52
C ARG A 5 -0.59 -14.46 -6.98
N GLN A 6 -1.10 -15.31 -7.88
CA GLN A 6 -0.78 -15.25 -9.30
C GLN A 6 -1.36 -14.00 -9.97
N GLU A 7 -2.54 -13.56 -9.51
CA GLU A 7 -3.17 -12.31 -9.93
C GLU A 7 -2.45 -11.08 -9.33
N LEU A 8 -1.88 -11.20 -8.14
CA LEU A 8 -1.07 -10.15 -7.54
C LEU A 8 0.28 -9.98 -8.27
N ASP A 9 0.93 -11.08 -8.64
CA ASP A 9 2.17 -11.07 -9.44
C ASP A 9 1.96 -10.44 -10.83
N SER A 10 0.82 -10.72 -11.50
CA SER A 10 0.50 -10.08 -12.78
C SER A 10 0.23 -8.58 -12.64
N ARG A 11 -0.40 -8.16 -11.53
CA ARG A 11 -0.68 -6.74 -11.25
C ARG A 11 0.52 -5.95 -10.74
N LEU A 12 1.56 -6.60 -10.21
CA LEU A 12 2.75 -5.92 -9.67
C LEU A 12 3.88 -5.73 -10.68
N GLN A 13 3.68 -6.07 -11.95
CA GLN A 13 4.62 -5.80 -13.05
C GLN A 13 4.74 -4.28 -13.29
N ASN A 14 5.54 -3.59 -12.47
CA ASN A 14 5.77 -2.13 -12.51
C ASN A 14 4.52 -1.28 -12.28
N ALA A 15 3.60 -1.77 -11.44
CA ALA A 15 2.30 -1.14 -11.22
C ALA A 15 1.98 -0.94 -9.74
N VAL A 16 1.07 0.00 -9.52
CA VAL A 16 0.43 0.27 -8.22
C VAL A 16 -0.73 -0.72 -8.06
N CYS A 17 -0.66 -1.59 -7.05
CA CYS A 17 -1.71 -2.56 -6.78
C CYS A 17 -2.39 -2.29 -5.43
N TYR A 18 -3.71 -2.39 -5.41
CA TYR A 18 -4.51 -2.34 -4.20
C TYR A 18 -4.87 -3.75 -3.76
N VAL A 19 -4.63 -4.05 -2.48
CA VAL A 19 -5.09 -5.27 -1.82
C VAL A 19 -6.11 -4.84 -0.76
N HIS A 20 -7.38 -5.18 -1.02
CA HIS A 20 -8.49 -4.88 -0.13
C HIS A 20 -8.87 -6.11 0.69
N GLU A 21 -9.37 -5.87 1.90
CA GLU A 21 -10.18 -6.85 2.62
C GLU A 21 -11.43 -7.13 1.80
N ALA A 22 -11.71 -8.41 1.53
CA ALA A 22 -13.05 -8.79 1.10
C ALA A 22 -13.91 -8.88 2.36
N ASP A 23 -15.02 -8.12 2.43
CA ASP A 23 -16.07 -8.27 3.46
C ASP A 23 -16.79 -9.63 3.26
N ASP A 24 -16.06 -10.73 3.49
CA ASP A 24 -16.58 -12.08 3.49
C ASP A 24 -16.59 -12.58 4.93
N ARG A 25 -17.62 -12.15 5.68
CA ARG A 25 -17.92 -12.57 7.08
C ARG A 25 -18.22 -14.07 7.24
N GLY A 26 -17.75 -14.93 6.34
CA GLY A 26 -18.16 -16.33 6.28
C GLY A 26 -17.10 -17.35 5.86
N ALA A 27 -15.88 -16.97 5.48
CA ALA A 27 -14.94 -17.96 4.95
C ALA A 27 -13.49 -17.68 5.33
N GLY A 28 -13.03 -18.18 6.48
CA GLY A 28 -11.63 -18.50 6.78
C GLY A 28 -10.55 -17.52 6.30
N ALA A 29 -10.87 -16.23 6.20
CA ALA A 29 -10.07 -15.28 5.44
C ALA A 29 -8.80 -14.96 6.22
N VAL A 30 -7.65 -15.25 5.62
CA VAL A 30 -6.37 -14.75 6.12
C VAL A 30 -6.46 -13.22 6.13
N ALA A 31 -6.22 -12.60 7.29
CA ALA A 31 -6.27 -11.15 7.41
C ALA A 31 -5.39 -10.50 6.33
N PRO A 32 -5.82 -9.41 5.65
CA PRO A 32 -5.11 -8.85 4.50
C PRO A 32 -3.63 -8.57 4.76
N LEU A 33 -3.32 -8.12 5.98
CA LEU A 33 -1.95 -7.89 6.42
C LEU A 33 -1.12 -9.18 6.45
N GLU A 34 -1.67 -10.28 6.97
CA GLU A 34 -0.97 -11.56 7.00
C GLU A 34 -0.74 -12.11 5.59
N PHE A 35 -1.71 -11.93 4.69
CA PHE A 35 -1.56 -12.31 3.29
C PHE A 35 -0.43 -11.52 2.63
N VAL A 36 -0.43 -10.19 2.76
CA VAL A 36 0.58 -9.30 2.16
C VAL A 36 1.98 -9.61 2.69
N VAL A 37 2.09 -9.84 3.99
CA VAL A 37 3.34 -10.24 4.64
C VAL A 37 3.83 -11.56 4.10
N SER A 38 2.98 -12.59 4.08
CA SER A 38 3.35 -13.89 3.52
C SER A 38 3.80 -13.76 2.06
N TYR A 39 3.11 -12.91 1.29
CA TYR A 39 3.39 -12.71 -0.12
C TYR A 39 4.76 -12.07 -0.33
N TYR A 40 5.07 -10.96 0.34
CA TYR A 40 6.35 -10.30 0.10
C TYR A 40 7.51 -11.12 0.69
N LEU A 41 7.32 -11.85 1.79
CA LEU A 41 8.36 -12.75 2.33
C LEU A 41 8.68 -13.87 1.33
N ASP A 42 7.64 -14.50 0.74
CA ASP A 42 7.81 -15.49 -0.32
C ASP A 42 8.46 -14.90 -1.59
N ARG A 43 8.15 -13.65 -1.92
CA ARG A 43 8.78 -12.95 -3.05
C ARG A 43 10.27 -12.71 -2.78
N ILE A 44 10.63 -12.20 -1.60
CA ILE A 44 12.02 -12.02 -1.18
C ILE A 44 12.78 -13.35 -1.22
N ALA A 45 12.20 -14.44 -0.71
CA ALA A 45 12.85 -15.75 -0.72
C ALA A 45 13.14 -16.26 -2.14
N ARG A 46 12.28 -15.93 -3.12
CA ARG A 46 12.41 -16.38 -4.52
C ARG A 46 13.30 -15.47 -5.37
N THR A 47 13.23 -14.16 -5.19
CA THR A 47 13.88 -13.18 -6.08
C THR A 47 15.01 -12.42 -5.42
N GLY A 48 15.11 -12.48 -4.09
CA GLY A 48 16.05 -11.69 -3.33
C GLY A 48 15.74 -10.19 -3.28
N CYS A 49 14.51 -9.77 -3.64
CA CYS A 49 14.12 -8.36 -3.63
C CYS A 49 14.14 -7.73 -2.23
N SER A 50 14.12 -6.41 -2.19
CA SER A 50 14.05 -5.57 -1.00
C SER A 50 12.67 -4.96 -0.83
N VAL A 51 12.22 -4.82 0.42
CA VAL A 51 10.86 -4.36 0.76
C VAL A 51 10.91 -3.25 1.81
N LEU A 52 10.17 -2.18 1.57
CA LEU A 52 9.85 -1.16 2.57
C LEU A 52 8.37 -1.28 2.96
N HIS A 53 8.09 -1.61 4.23
CA HIS A 53 6.75 -1.61 4.80
C HIS A 53 6.53 -0.31 5.59
N LEU A 54 5.68 0.56 5.06
CA LEU A 54 5.24 1.80 5.67
C LEU A 54 3.94 1.56 6.43
N THR A 55 3.98 1.71 7.74
CA THR A 55 2.83 1.47 8.62
C THR A 55 2.43 2.73 9.37
N THR A 56 1.12 2.96 9.48
CA THR A 56 0.56 4.07 10.28
C THR A 56 0.29 3.65 11.73
N VAL A 57 0.21 2.35 12.00
CA VAL A 57 -0.32 1.78 13.26
C VAL A 57 0.51 0.65 13.86
N HIS A 58 1.65 0.27 13.26
CA HIS A 58 2.53 -0.82 13.71
C HIS A 58 1.83 -2.18 13.86
N ALA A 59 1.01 -2.56 12.87
CA ALA A 59 0.40 -3.88 12.87
C ALA A 59 1.37 -5.00 12.43
N PHE A 60 2.40 -4.66 11.67
CA PHE A 60 3.56 -5.53 11.50
C PHE A 60 4.47 -5.40 12.72
N ASP A 61 4.34 -6.36 13.65
CA ASP A 61 5.03 -6.37 14.93
C ASP A 61 5.89 -7.62 15.12
N VAL A 62 6.49 -7.73 16.31
CA VAL A 62 7.32 -8.89 16.69
C VAL A 62 6.53 -10.21 16.65
N GLY A 63 5.23 -10.18 16.92
CA GLY A 63 4.36 -11.36 16.83
C GLY A 63 4.21 -11.84 15.39
N MET A 64 4.07 -10.90 14.45
CA MET A 64 4.01 -11.21 13.03
C MET A 64 5.34 -11.79 12.51
N VAL A 65 6.48 -11.25 12.95
CA VAL A 65 7.80 -11.81 12.65
C VAL A 65 7.95 -13.21 13.23
N ALA A 66 7.61 -13.41 14.50
CA ALA A 66 7.72 -14.71 15.17
C ALA A 66 6.86 -15.79 14.50
N LYS A 67 5.68 -15.42 13.98
CA LYS A 67 4.81 -16.32 13.21
C LYS A 67 5.47 -16.83 11.93
N TRP A 68 6.15 -15.96 11.18
CA TRP A 68 6.71 -16.31 9.87
C TRP A 68 8.15 -16.78 9.92
N ARG A 69 8.89 -16.48 10.98
CA ARG A 69 10.31 -16.86 11.14
C ARG A 69 10.60 -18.36 10.94
N PRO A 70 9.77 -19.31 11.38
CA PRO A 70 10.00 -20.73 11.12
C PRO A 70 9.94 -21.14 9.64
N HIS A 71 9.36 -20.29 8.79
CA HIS A 71 9.11 -20.59 7.38
C HIS A 71 10.13 -19.97 6.42
N PHE A 72 11.00 -19.07 6.92
CA PHE A 72 11.94 -18.31 6.11
C PHE A 72 13.29 -18.16 6.80
N ASP A 73 14.37 -18.14 6.01
CA ASP A 73 15.72 -17.88 6.52
C ASP A 73 15.85 -16.45 7.07
N ASP A 74 16.75 -16.25 8.04
CA ASP A 74 16.99 -14.92 8.66
C ASP A 74 17.44 -13.86 7.62
N ASN A 75 18.02 -14.28 6.48
CA ASN A 75 18.39 -13.38 5.39
C ASN A 75 17.17 -12.72 4.69
N VAL A 76 15.98 -13.34 4.75
CA VAL A 76 14.74 -12.80 4.16
C VAL A 76 14.30 -11.59 4.96
N PHE A 77 14.28 -11.70 6.29
CA PHE A 77 13.88 -10.61 7.18
C PHE A 77 14.83 -9.42 7.12
N SER A 78 16.12 -9.64 6.85
CA SER A 78 17.11 -8.57 6.69
C SER A 78 16.82 -7.63 5.49
N LYS A 79 15.99 -8.07 4.54
CA LYS A 79 15.59 -7.31 3.35
C LYS A 79 14.26 -6.57 3.53
N VAL A 80 13.66 -6.66 4.72
CA VAL A 80 12.42 -5.97 5.07
C VAL A 80 12.77 -4.81 6.00
N ARG A 81 12.52 -3.59 5.54
CA ARG A 81 12.57 -2.39 6.37
C ARG A 81 11.16 -1.99 6.75
N ILE A 82 10.87 -1.81 8.04
CA ILE A 82 9.58 -1.33 8.50
C ILE A 82 9.74 0.07 9.08
N GLU A 83 8.96 1.02 8.58
CA GLU A 83 8.98 2.41 9.03
C GLU A 83 7.58 2.90 9.37
N ARG A 84 7.51 3.85 10.31
CA ARG A 84 6.26 4.46 10.72
C ARG A 84 6.01 5.75 9.97
N CYS A 85 4.82 5.89 9.39
CA CYS A 85 4.34 7.12 8.78
C CYS A 85 3.26 7.77 9.65
N LEU A 86 3.44 9.06 9.96
CA LEU A 86 2.49 9.84 10.77
C LEU A 86 1.85 11.01 10.00
N SER A 87 2.24 11.22 8.73
CA SER A 87 1.64 12.20 7.82
C SER A 87 1.77 11.76 6.37
N LEU A 88 0.90 12.25 5.48
CA LEU A 88 0.97 12.04 4.03
C LEU A 88 2.28 12.60 3.45
N ALA A 89 2.80 13.69 4.03
CA ALA A 89 4.11 14.24 3.64
C ALA A 89 5.27 13.29 3.98
N ALA A 90 5.27 12.70 5.18
CA ALA A 90 6.27 11.70 5.56
C ALA A 90 6.14 10.42 4.72
N LEU A 91 4.89 10.00 4.45
CA LEU A 91 4.61 8.86 3.57
C LEU A 91 5.18 9.08 2.16
N LEU A 92 5.00 10.29 1.61
CA LEU A 92 5.55 10.67 0.31
C LEU A 92 7.07 10.55 0.27
N ASP A 93 7.76 11.16 1.24
CA ASP A 93 9.21 11.17 1.32
C ASP A 93 9.77 9.74 1.50
N GLN A 94 9.28 9.00 2.49
CA GLN A 94 9.75 7.64 2.79
C GLN A 94 9.47 6.66 1.65
N SER A 95 8.35 6.83 0.92
CA SER A 95 8.03 5.96 -0.22
C SER A 95 9.00 6.09 -1.40
N GLN A 96 9.87 7.11 -1.41
CA GLN A 96 10.91 7.27 -2.44
C GLN A 96 12.18 6.44 -2.19
N ALA A 97 12.25 5.67 -1.08
CA ALA A 97 13.40 4.82 -0.80
C ALA A 97 13.78 3.88 -1.95
N ASP A 98 15.07 3.61 -2.12
CA ASP A 98 15.56 2.70 -3.14
C ASP A 98 15.31 1.24 -2.72
N VAL A 99 14.15 0.70 -3.14
CA VAL A 99 13.68 -0.67 -2.86
C VAL A 99 12.87 -1.19 -4.04
N ASP A 100 12.73 -2.50 -4.14
CA ASP A 100 11.97 -3.16 -5.22
C ASP A 100 10.45 -3.13 -4.99
N LEU A 101 10.01 -3.09 -3.72
CA LEU A 101 8.60 -3.07 -3.34
C LEU A 101 8.37 -2.14 -2.16
N VAL A 102 7.41 -1.22 -2.31
CA VAL A 102 6.86 -0.42 -1.21
C VAL A 102 5.49 -0.98 -0.83
N VAL A 103 5.30 -1.28 0.45
CA VAL A 103 4.01 -1.67 1.03
C VAL A 103 3.52 -0.52 1.90
N ILE A 104 2.31 -0.02 1.64
CA ILE A 104 1.70 1.09 2.38
C ILE A 104 0.46 0.57 3.09
N GLU A 105 0.52 0.53 4.42
CA GLU A 105 -0.58 0.07 5.27
C GLU A 105 -1.45 1.23 5.76
N ASP A 106 -2.76 1.10 5.60
CA ASP A 106 -3.82 1.97 6.16
C ASP A 106 -3.60 3.45 5.82
N ILE A 107 -3.39 3.73 4.52
CA ILE A 107 -3.30 5.09 4.01
C ILE A 107 -4.62 5.85 4.17
N ARG A 108 -5.76 5.16 4.15
CA ARG A 108 -7.08 5.74 4.40
C ARG A 108 -7.16 6.41 5.76
N GLY A 109 -6.68 5.76 6.82
CA GLY A 109 -6.65 6.35 8.16
C GLY A 109 -5.86 7.68 8.18
N LEU A 110 -4.69 7.68 7.53
CA LEU A 110 -3.84 8.85 7.43
C LEU A 110 -4.48 9.99 6.61
N PHE A 111 -5.08 9.65 5.48
CA PHE A 111 -5.81 10.59 4.64
C PHE A 111 -6.97 11.25 5.39
N ASN A 112 -7.80 10.46 6.09
CA ASN A 112 -8.95 10.99 6.84
C ASN A 112 -8.52 11.95 7.95
N LEU A 113 -7.41 11.66 8.64
CA LEU A 113 -6.86 12.53 9.68
C LEU A 113 -6.43 13.90 9.13
N GLU A 114 -5.85 13.94 7.93
CA GLU A 114 -5.46 15.19 7.29
C GLU A 114 -6.62 15.90 6.61
N PHE A 115 -7.52 15.14 5.98
CA PHE A 115 -8.71 15.65 5.30
C PHE A 115 -9.61 16.43 6.26
N ALA A 116 -9.79 15.92 7.49
CA ALA A 116 -10.55 16.61 8.53
C ALA A 116 -9.96 17.98 8.91
N LYS A 117 -8.66 18.20 8.70
CA LYS A 117 -7.97 19.47 8.98
C LYS A 117 -7.97 20.40 7.78
N ASN A 118 -7.68 19.87 6.59
CA ASN A 118 -7.60 20.61 5.34
C ASN A 118 -7.87 19.65 4.16
N TYR A 119 -9.11 19.63 3.69
CA TYR A 119 -9.53 18.72 2.63
C TYR A 119 -8.76 18.95 1.32
N THR A 120 -8.57 20.21 0.90
CA THR A 120 -7.85 20.54 -0.34
C THR A 120 -6.40 20.10 -0.26
N GLY A 121 -5.74 20.37 0.87
CA GLY A 121 -4.34 19.96 1.10
C GLY A 121 -4.18 18.45 1.09
N ALA A 122 -5.01 17.72 1.85
CA ALA A 122 -4.97 16.26 1.90
C ALA A 122 -5.21 15.61 0.54
N SER A 123 -6.16 16.16 -0.23
CA SER A 123 -6.47 15.71 -1.59
C SER A 123 -5.27 15.91 -2.52
N ALA A 124 -4.66 17.10 -2.52
CA ALA A 124 -3.48 17.41 -3.32
C ALA A 124 -2.27 16.54 -2.94
N SER A 125 -2.05 16.29 -1.65
CA SER A 125 -0.99 15.40 -1.16
C SER A 125 -1.20 13.96 -1.63
N MET A 126 -2.44 13.46 -1.60
CA MET A 126 -2.77 12.13 -2.11
C MET A 126 -2.49 12.03 -3.61
N VAL A 127 -2.93 13.01 -4.41
CA VAL A 127 -2.62 13.06 -5.85
C VAL A 127 -1.11 13.06 -6.10
N GLY A 128 -0.37 13.91 -5.39
CA GLY A 128 1.08 14.02 -5.49
C GLY A 128 1.78 12.70 -5.18
N LEU A 129 1.34 12.00 -4.12
CA LEU A 129 1.81 10.67 -3.77
C LEU A 129 1.60 9.68 -4.91
N MET A 130 0.38 9.57 -5.44
CA MET A 130 0.08 8.61 -6.49
C MET A 130 0.82 8.90 -7.79
N ARG A 131 1.05 10.17 -8.13
CA ARG A 131 1.90 10.58 -9.26
C ARG A 131 3.34 10.12 -9.04
N LYS A 132 3.92 10.39 -7.86
CA LYS A 132 5.31 10.02 -7.54
C LYS A 132 5.53 8.52 -7.50
N LEU A 133 4.62 7.75 -6.93
CA LEU A 133 4.70 6.29 -6.91
C LEU A 133 4.66 5.69 -8.32
N ARG A 134 3.81 6.23 -9.21
CA ARG A 134 3.77 5.81 -10.63
C ARG A 134 5.04 6.18 -11.39
N GLU A 135 5.51 7.41 -11.20
CA GLU A 135 6.78 7.87 -11.78
C GLU A 135 7.95 6.97 -11.34
N LYS A 136 7.99 6.62 -10.04
CA LYS A 136 8.99 5.71 -9.48
C LYS A 136 8.88 4.32 -10.10
N ALA A 137 7.68 3.75 -10.16
CA ALA A 137 7.45 2.43 -10.76
C ALA A 137 7.92 2.37 -12.22
N TYR A 138 7.64 3.41 -13.01
CA TYR A 138 8.11 3.51 -14.38
C TYR A 138 9.64 3.61 -14.51
N LYS A 139 10.28 4.43 -13.67
CA LYS A 139 11.73 4.69 -13.75
C LYS A 139 12.59 3.57 -13.21
N THR A 140 12.12 2.90 -12.15
CA THR A 140 12.95 1.99 -11.34
C THR A 140 12.45 0.55 -11.36
N GLY A 141 11.23 0.31 -11.85
CA GLY A 141 10.57 -0.99 -11.70
C GLY A 141 10.03 -1.27 -10.30
N CYS A 142 10.14 -0.32 -9.36
CA CYS A 142 9.61 -0.46 -8.00
C CYS A 142 8.08 -0.67 -8.03
N SER A 143 7.61 -1.79 -7.50
CA SER A 143 6.18 -2.03 -7.31
C SER A 143 5.67 -1.30 -6.06
N THR A 144 4.39 -0.93 -6.02
CA THR A 144 3.76 -0.43 -4.79
C THR A 144 2.50 -1.21 -4.48
N MET A 145 2.32 -1.58 -3.22
CA MET A 145 1.16 -2.30 -2.71
C MET A 145 0.48 -1.49 -1.61
N PHE A 146 -0.82 -1.25 -1.76
CA PHE A 146 -1.64 -0.66 -0.70
C PHE A 146 -2.38 -1.76 0.06
N VAL A 147 -2.34 -1.70 1.38
CA VAL A 147 -3.01 -2.62 2.30
C VAL A 147 -4.01 -1.82 3.13
N GLU A 148 -5.29 -1.98 2.86
CA GLU A 148 -6.35 -1.32 3.62
C GLU A 148 -6.90 -2.26 4.69
N ARG A 149 -7.18 -1.72 5.89
CA ARG A 149 -7.84 -2.46 6.98
C ARG A 149 -9.28 -1.97 7.07
N GLU A 150 -10.27 -2.87 7.18
CA GLU A 150 -11.60 -2.46 7.63
C GLU A 150 -11.58 -2.18 9.13
N ARG A 151 -11.23 -0.96 9.51
CA ARG A 151 -11.59 -0.45 10.85
C ARG A 151 -13.05 -0.02 10.80
N GLY A 152 -13.85 -0.62 11.69
CA GLY A 152 -15.29 -0.41 11.84
C GLY A 152 -15.72 1.01 11.47
N ALA A 153 -16.69 1.07 10.57
CA ALA A 153 -17.17 2.27 9.89
C ALA A 153 -17.45 3.44 10.85
N GLN A 154 -16.48 4.33 11.04
CA GLN A 154 -16.73 5.67 11.59
C GLN A 154 -16.69 6.76 10.52
N PHE A 155 -16.09 6.49 9.36
CA PHE A 155 -16.14 7.39 8.21
C PHE A 155 -16.65 6.60 7.00
N GLN A 156 -17.77 7.03 6.41
CA GLN A 156 -18.32 6.51 5.14
C GLN A 156 -17.43 6.87 3.92
N SER A 157 -16.11 6.88 4.09
CA SER A 157 -15.17 7.15 3.01
C SER A 157 -15.04 5.93 2.12
N ARG A 158 -15.22 6.11 0.81
CA ARG A 158 -14.95 5.11 -0.23
C ARG A 158 -13.50 4.59 -0.12
N PRO A 159 -13.18 3.38 -0.61
CA PRO A 159 -11.80 2.91 -0.73
C PRO A 159 -10.93 3.97 -1.41
N ILE A 160 -9.69 4.16 -0.94
CA ILE A 160 -8.80 5.21 -1.48
C ILE A 160 -8.60 5.07 -3.00
N GLU A 161 -8.64 3.83 -3.51
CA GLU A 161 -8.62 3.54 -4.94
C GLU A 161 -9.74 4.26 -5.70
N GLN A 162 -10.98 4.25 -5.19
CA GLN A 162 -12.09 4.93 -5.84
C GLN A 162 -11.90 6.44 -5.82
N TYR A 163 -11.33 6.96 -4.72
CA TYR A 163 -11.03 8.39 -4.59
C TYR A 163 -9.93 8.82 -5.57
N VAL A 164 -8.85 8.04 -5.69
CA VAL A 164 -7.77 8.27 -6.65
C VAL A 164 -8.30 8.17 -8.09
N ARG A 165 -9.16 7.20 -8.40
CA ARG A 165 -9.80 7.11 -9.71
C ARG A 165 -10.62 8.37 -10.02
N THR A 166 -11.48 8.80 -9.09
CA THR A 166 -12.28 10.03 -9.27
C THR A 166 -11.40 11.26 -9.47
N LEU A 167 -10.34 11.43 -8.68
CA LEU A 167 -9.41 12.54 -8.85
C LEU A 167 -8.70 12.49 -10.21
N TYR A 168 -8.34 11.29 -10.66
CA TYR A 168 -7.69 11.09 -11.95
C TYR A 168 -8.65 11.37 -13.11
N ASP A 169 -9.89 10.91 -13.03
CA ASP A 169 -10.94 11.20 -14.01
C ASP A 169 -11.15 12.71 -14.12
N CYS A 170 -11.15 13.43 -12.99
CA CYS A 170 -11.21 14.90 -12.99
C CYS A 170 -9.98 15.58 -13.59
N GLU A 171 -8.75 15.06 -13.36
CA GLU A 171 -7.53 15.60 -13.98
C GLU A 171 -7.52 15.40 -15.50
N VAL A 172 -7.94 14.22 -15.95
CA VAL A 172 -8.05 13.91 -17.37
C VAL A 172 -9.11 14.81 -18.01
N GLU A 173 -10.33 14.89 -17.46
CA GLU A 173 -11.39 15.77 -17.97
C GLU A 173 -10.98 17.25 -18.00
N ALA A 174 -10.21 17.73 -17.03
CA ALA A 174 -9.67 19.09 -17.04
C ALA A 174 -8.69 19.30 -18.21
N SER A 175 -7.80 18.34 -18.46
CA SER A 175 -6.88 18.42 -19.60
C SER A 175 -7.56 18.35 -20.98
N TRP A 176 -8.72 17.70 -21.09
CA TRP A 176 -9.52 17.68 -22.32
C TRP A 176 -10.29 18.97 -22.58
N LYS A 177 -10.53 19.79 -21.53
CA LYS A 177 -11.20 21.10 -21.66
C LYS A 177 -10.23 22.24 -21.98
N GLU A 178 -8.92 21.99 -21.90
CA GLU A 178 -7.87 22.96 -22.24
C GLU A 178 -7.30 22.76 -23.67
N VAL A 179 -7.90 21.86 -24.48
CA VAL A 179 -7.54 21.59 -25.89
C VAL A 179 -8.65 22.05 -26.84
#